data_AF-Q7TNM5-F1
#
_entry.id   AF-Q7TNM5-F1
#
_cell.length_a   1.000
_cell.length_b   1.000
_cell.length_c   1.000
_cell.angle_alpha   90.00
_cell.angle_beta   90.00
_cell.angle_gamma   90.00
#
_symmetry.space_group_name_H-M   'P 1'
#
loop_
_entity.id
_entity.type
_entity.pdbx_description
1 polymer ?
#
loop_
_entity_poly.entity_id
_entity_poly.type
_entity_poly.pdbx_seq_one_letter_code
_entity_poly.pdbx_strand_id
1 'polypeptide(L)'
;CLSFVRSYGALLTSRRTFLHADVSQFHATVAERVAFEKLQDCLSEEGLKTKILNPQILLSLYLSPECKKYYGDDIIKKVQDFLNQSNIH
;
A
#
# COMPACT_ATOMS: atom_id res chain seq x y z
N CYS A 1 -2.29 4.04 -5.24
CA CYS A 1 -2.84 2.82 -4.60
C CYS A 1 -3.16 3.10 -3.12
N LEU A 2 -4.32 3.69 -2.81
CA LEU A 2 -4.65 4.13 -1.44
C LEU A 2 -4.80 2.95 -0.46
N SER A 3 -5.35 1.83 -0.93
CA SER A 3 -5.46 0.58 -0.17
C SER A 3 -4.10 0.12 0.34
N PHE A 4 -3.08 0.05 -0.52
CA PHE A 4 -1.72 -0.32 -0.13
C PHE A 4 -1.16 0.57 0.98
N VAL A 5 -1.28 1.89 0.86
CA VAL A 5 -0.76 2.83 1.87
C VAL A 5 -1.46 2.64 3.21
N ARG A 6 -2.78 2.39 3.19
CA ARG A 6 -3.55 2.09 4.40
C ARG A 6 -3.10 0.79 5.07
N SER A 7 -2.98 -0.30 4.30
CA SER A 7 -2.52 -1.60 4.80
C SER A 7 -1.10 -1.53 5.36
N TYR A 8 -0.20 -0.79 4.69
CA TYR A 8 1.14 -0.52 5.20
C TYR A 8 1.12 0.26 6.51
N GLY A 9 0.25 1.27 6.63
CA GLY A 9 0.01 1.98 7.88
C GLY A 9 -0.44 1.03 8.99
N ALA A 10 -1.41 0.14 8.71
CA ALA A 10 -1.92 -0.82 9.68
C ALA A 10 -0.82 -1.77 10.21
N LEU A 11 0.09 -2.23 9.34
CA LEU A 11 1.26 -3.02 9.71
C LEU A 11 2.14 -2.30 10.75
N LEU A 12 2.34 -0.99 10.59
CA LEU A 12 3.21 -0.20 11.47
C LEU A 12 2.59 0.13 12.85
N THR A 13 1.28 -0.06 13.03
CA THR A 13 0.59 0.31 14.28
C THR A 13 0.86 -0.64 15.46
N SER A 14 1.53 -1.78 15.23
CA SER A 14 1.70 -2.86 16.21
C SER A 14 0.38 -3.38 16.82
N ARG A 15 -0.78 -3.05 16.22
CA ARG A 15 -2.12 -3.39 16.72
C ARG A 15 -2.78 -4.39 15.78
N ARG A 16 -3.00 -5.60 16.29
CA ARG A 16 -3.68 -6.69 15.57
C ARG A 16 -5.08 -6.32 15.12
N THR A 17 -5.84 -5.61 15.94
CA THR A 17 -7.21 -5.20 15.62
C THR A 17 -7.28 -4.34 14.37
N PHE A 18 -6.38 -3.36 14.22
CA PHE A 18 -6.32 -2.52 13.01
C PHE A 18 -5.86 -3.31 11.80
N LEU A 19 -4.87 -4.19 11.96
CA LEU A 19 -4.40 -5.05 10.88
C LEU A 19 -5.52 -5.95 10.36
N HIS A 20 -6.24 -6.64 11.26
CA HIS A 20 -7.35 -7.52 10.90
C HIS A 20 -8.51 -6.78 10.25
N ALA A 21 -8.90 -5.63 10.80
CA ALA A 21 -9.93 -4.79 10.22
C ALA A 21 -9.56 -4.42 8.78
N ASP A 22 -8.32 -4.00 8.54
CA ASP A 22 -7.85 -3.64 7.22
C ASP A 22 -7.79 -4.86 6.27
N VAL A 23 -7.11 -5.95 6.61
CA VAL A 23 -6.97 -7.08 5.67
C VAL A 23 -8.30 -7.80 5.39
N SER A 24 -9.27 -7.71 6.29
CA SER A 24 -10.60 -8.30 6.11
C SER A 24 -11.37 -7.72 4.91
N GLN A 25 -11.12 -6.45 4.55
CA GLN A 25 -11.78 -5.79 3.43
C GLN A 25 -11.39 -6.41 2.06
N PHE A 26 -10.29 -7.16 2.01
CA PHE A 26 -9.78 -7.83 0.82
C PHE A 26 -10.15 -9.31 0.74
N HIS A 27 -11.03 -9.78 1.61
CA HIS A 27 -11.36 -11.21 1.74
C HIS A 27 -10.13 -12.10 1.97
N ALA A 28 -9.13 -11.57 2.69
CA ALA A 28 -7.89 -12.28 2.96
C ALA A 28 -8.17 -13.64 3.64
N THR A 29 -7.57 -14.68 3.07
CA THR A 29 -7.56 -16.05 3.58
C THR A 29 -6.91 -16.12 4.96
N VAL A 30 -7.14 -17.23 5.68
CA VAL A 30 -6.50 -17.46 6.98
C VAL A 30 -4.97 -17.40 6.86
N ALA A 31 -4.41 -18.00 5.80
CA ALA A 31 -2.97 -18.01 5.57
C ALA A 31 -2.41 -16.59 5.32
N GLU A 32 -3.12 -15.77 4.53
CA GLU A 32 -2.72 -14.38 4.28
C GLU A 32 -2.77 -13.54 5.56
N ARG A 33 -3.82 -13.69 6.39
CA ARG A 33 -3.92 -12.99 7.67
C ARG A 33 -2.73 -13.30 8.56
N VAL A 34 -2.37 -14.58 8.70
CA VAL A 34 -1.21 -15.03 9.46
C VAL A 34 0.11 -14.48 8.89
N ALA A 35 0.22 -14.35 7.56
CA ALA A 35 1.40 -13.73 6.95
C ALA A 35 1.51 -12.24 7.31
N PHE A 36 0.41 -11.49 7.24
CA PHE A 36 0.37 -10.08 7.66
C PHE A 36 0.68 -9.90 9.15
N GLU A 37 0.19 -10.81 9.99
CA GLU A 37 0.52 -10.84 11.42
C GLU A 37 2.03 -10.96 11.66
N LYS A 38 2.69 -11.91 10.99
CA LYS A 38 4.15 -12.08 11.09
C LYS A 38 4.92 -10.85 10.62
N LEU A 39 4.46 -10.18 9.55
CA LEU A 39 5.06 -8.93 9.10
C LEU A 39 4.94 -7.83 10.15
N GLN A 40 3.78 -7.71 10.78
CA GLN A 40 3.57 -6.75 11.85
C GLN A 40 4.45 -7.07 13.06
N ASP A 41 4.68 -8.34 13.39
CA ASP A 41 5.54 -8.74 14.50
C ASP A 41 6.99 -8.32 14.25
N CYS A 42 7.54 -8.64 13.07
CA CYS A 42 8.89 -8.20 12.70
C CYS A 42 9.05 -6.67 12.79
N LEU A 43 8.06 -5.91 12.29
CA LEU A 43 8.08 -4.44 12.36
C LEU A 43 7.88 -3.90 13.79
N SER A 44 7.28 -4.69 14.68
CA SER A 44 7.02 -4.31 16.06
C SER A 44 8.21 -4.54 16.97
N GLU A 45 8.99 -5.59 16.69
CA GLU A 45 10.26 -5.93 17.34
C GLU A 45 11.37 -4.92 17.02
N GLU A 46 11.26 -4.26 15.88
CA GLU A 46 12.15 -3.18 15.45
C GLU A 46 12.05 -1.91 16.34
N GLY A 47 13.18 -1.22 16.49
CA GLY A 47 13.26 0.01 17.29
C GLY A 47 12.47 1.18 16.69
N LEU A 48 12.22 2.22 17.51
CA LEU A 48 11.49 3.44 17.11
C LEU A 48 12.07 4.10 15.84
N LYS A 49 13.39 4.02 15.66
CA LYS A 49 14.10 4.53 14.48
C LYS A 49 13.59 3.88 13.19
N THR A 50 13.46 2.55 13.16
CA THR A 50 12.99 1.82 11.98
C THR A 50 11.52 2.13 11.68
N LYS A 51 10.68 2.28 12.71
CA LYS A 51 9.27 2.68 12.55
C LYS A 51 9.09 4.04 11.88
N ILE A 52 10.06 4.96 12.04
CA ILE A 52 10.06 6.29 11.38
C ILE A 52 10.69 6.23 9.98
N LEU A 53 11.80 5.51 9.83
CA LEU A 53 12.50 5.40 8.55
C LEU A 53 11.68 4.66 7.50
N ASN A 54 10.94 3.62 7.88
CA ASN A 54 10.17 2.79 6.95
C ASN A 54 9.12 3.60 6.16
N PRO A 55 8.30 4.48 6.78
CA PRO A 55 7.47 5.44 6.06
C PRO A 55 8.24 6.40 5.15
N GLN A 56 9.39 6.91 5.59
CA GLN A 56 10.20 7.86 4.82
C GLN A 56 10.81 7.23 3.58
N ILE A 57 11.28 5.98 3.68
CA ILE A 57 11.78 5.19 2.56
C ILE A 57 10.66 4.98 1.55
N LEU A 58 9.49 4.54 2.00
CA LEU A 58 8.34 4.35 1.11
C LEU A 58 7.93 5.65 0.42
N LEU A 59 7.91 6.77 1.14
CA LEU A 59 7.63 8.08 0.55
C LEU A 59 8.68 8.47 -0.49
N SER A 60 9.96 8.23 -0.20
CA SER A 60 11.06 8.51 -1.13
C SER A 60 10.95 7.68 -2.42
N LEU A 61 10.52 6.41 -2.30
CA LEU A 61 10.22 5.57 -3.46
C LEU A 61 9.08 6.14 -4.30
N TYR A 62 7.98 6.58 -3.68
CA TYR A 62 6.89 7.23 -4.42
C TYR A 62 7.30 8.53 -5.11
N LEU A 63 8.24 9.28 -4.51
CA LEU A 63 8.72 10.54 -5.03
C LEU A 63 9.87 10.41 -6.05
N SER A 64 10.37 9.19 -6.25
CA SER A 64 11.41 8.90 -7.24
C SER A 64 10.95 9.25 -8.67
N PRO A 65 11.86 9.69 -9.56
CA PRO A 65 11.52 9.98 -10.96
C PRO A 65 10.83 8.81 -11.67
N GLU A 66 11.27 7.58 -11.38
CA GLU A 66 10.76 6.35 -11.98
C GLU A 66 9.30 6.11 -11.58
N CYS A 67 8.99 6.24 -10.29
CA CYS A 67 7.63 6.00 -9.81
C CYS A 67 6.68 7.13 -10.23
N LYS A 68 7.15 8.39 -10.21
CA LYS A 68 6.40 9.54 -10.73
C LYS A 68 6.08 9.37 -12.22
N LYS A 69 7.05 8.94 -13.02
CA LYS A 69 6.85 8.68 -14.45
C LYS A 69 5.82 7.57 -14.65
N TYR A 70 6.00 6.43 -13.99
CA TYR A 70 5.06 5.31 -14.10
C TYR A 70 3.62 5.71 -13.78
N TYR A 71 3.40 6.40 -12.65
CA TYR A 71 2.05 6.82 -12.27
C TYR A 71 1.51 7.95 -13.16
N GLY A 72 2.37 8.83 -13.69
CA GLY A 72 1.98 9.81 -14.71
C GLY A 72 1.50 9.14 -15.99
N ASP A 73 2.26 8.17 -16.50
CA ASP A 73 1.93 7.41 -17.71
C ASP A 73 0.64 6.59 -17.52
N ASP A 74 0.43 5.97 -16.36
CA ASP A 74 -0.80 5.26 -16.01
C ASP A 74 -2.03 6.18 -15.99
N ILE A 75 -1.91 7.39 -15.46
CA ILE A 75 -3.00 8.39 -15.48
C ILE A 75 -3.33 8.80 -16.92
N ILE A 76 -2.31 9.11 -17.73
CA ILE A 76 -2.50 9.47 -19.14
C ILE A 76 -3.22 8.34 -19.88
N LYS A 77 -2.77 7.10 -19.69
CA LYS A 77 -3.39 5.92 -20.30
C LYS A 77 -4.85 5.77 -19.89
N LYS A 78 -5.17 5.90 -18.59
CA LYS A 78 -6.57 5.82 -18.12
C LYS A 78 -7.47 6.89 -18.72
N VAL A 79 -6.96 8.12 -18.88
CA VAL A 79 -7.69 9.19 -19.55
C VAL A 79 -7.92 8.86 -21.02
N GLN A 80 -6.90 8.35 -21.72
CA GLN A 80 -7.02 7.93 -23.12
C GLN A 80 -8.03 6.79 -23.28
N ASP A 81 -7.96 5.76 -22.44
CA ASP A 81 -8.87 4.62 -22.45
C ASP A 81 -10.32 5.09 -22.23
N PHE A 82 -10.55 6.02 -21.30
CA PHE A 82 -11.87 6.61 -21.04
C PHE A 82 -12.41 7.41 -22.23
N LEU A 83 -11.58 8.26 -22.86
CA LEU A 83 -11.97 9.03 -24.04
C LEU A 83 -12.27 8.12 -25.23
N ASN A 84 -11.47 7.07 -25.43
CA ASN A 84 -11.67 6.10 -26.50
C ASN A 84 -12.95 5.28 -26.30
N GLN A 85 -13.26 4.86 -25.07
CA GLN A 85 -14.54 4.23 -24.75
C GLN A 85 -15.73 5.17 -24.98
N SER A 86 -15.57 6.46 -24.68
CA SER A 86 -16.63 7.46 -24.83
C SER A 86 -16.89 7.84 -26.31
N ASN A 87 -15.88 7.77 -27.18
CA ASN A 87 -16.00 8.03 -28.62
C ASN A 87 -16.63 6.87 -29.42
N ILE A 88 -16.90 5.72 -28.78
CA ILE A 88 -17.57 4.55 -29.39
C ILE A 88 -19.09 4.57 -29.10
N HIS A 89 -19.58 5.56 -28.34
CA HIS A 89 -21.00 5.87 -28.12
C HIS A 89 -21.40 7.18 -28.81
#